data_AF-A0A6I6ENC4-F1
#
_entry.id   AF-A0A6I6ENC4-F1
#
_cell.length_a   1.000
_cell.length_b   1.000
_cell.length_c   1.000
_cell.angle_alpha   90.00
_cell.angle_beta   90.00
_cell.angle_gamma   90.00
#
_symmetry.space_group_name_H-M   'P 1'
#
loop_
_entity.id
_entity.type
_entity.pdbx_description
1 polymer ?
#
loop_
_entity_poly.entity_id
_entity_poly.type
_entity_poly.pdbx_seq_one_letter_code
_entity_poly.pdbx_strand_id
1 'polypeptide(L)'
;MGTMLGLLGLVIGAWAVRSICIKPMGGAKKVILSLVAGLYFLSAGGIGGTEEDKIPYVIVAMVMGAAVVWYGNHRYAARQQ
;
A
#
# COMPACT_ATOMS: atom_id res chain seq x y z
N MET A 1 -1.21 -20.71 6.07
CA MET A 1 -1.99 -19.69 5.33
C MET A 1 -1.23 -18.37 5.10
N GLY A 2 -0.05 -18.17 5.69
CA GLY A 2 0.75 -16.94 5.55
C GLY A 2 1.20 -16.56 4.13
N THR A 3 1.56 -17.53 3.27
CA THR A 3 2.01 -17.23 1.89
C THR A 3 0.93 -16.55 1.03
N MET A 4 -0.35 -16.85 1.24
CA MET A 4 -1.46 -16.16 0.59
C MET A 4 -1.56 -14.69 1.02
N LEU A 5 -1.31 -14.38 2.28
CA LEU A 5 -1.29 -13.00 2.79
C LEU A 5 -0.12 -12.20 2.23
N GLY A 6 1.05 -12.83 2.09
CA GLY A 6 2.19 -12.21 1.42
C GLY A 6 1.91 -11.89 -0.05
N LEU A 7 1.29 -12.82 -0.78
CA LEU A 7 0.89 -12.61 -2.18
C LEU A 7 -0.19 -11.53 -2.31
N LEU A 8 -1.20 -11.52 -1.44
CA LEU A 8 -2.22 -10.48 -1.39
C LEU A 8 -1.60 -9.10 -1.12
N GLY A 9 -0.66 -9.03 -0.18
CA GLY A 9 0.07 -7.82 0.12
C GLY A 9 0.86 -7.27 -1.06
N LEU A 10 1.53 -8.15 -1.80
CA LEU A 10 2.25 -7.81 -3.04
C LEU A 10 1.31 -7.29 -4.13
N VAL A 11 0.18 -7.97 -4.37
CA VAL A 11 -0.79 -7.56 -5.39
C VAL A 11 -1.40 -6.21 -5.05
N ILE A 12 -1.82 -6.00 -3.79
CA ILE A 12 -2.38 -4.73 -3.34
C ILE A 12 -1.33 -3.61 -3.40
N GLY A 13 -0.08 -3.88 -3.00
CA GLY A 13 1.02 -2.93 -3.09
C GLY A 13 1.30 -2.50 -4.54
N ALA A 14 1.39 -3.45 -5.48
CA ALA A 14 1.59 -3.15 -6.90
C ALA A 14 0.42 -2.37 -7.51
N TRP A 15 -0.82 -2.72 -7.13
CA TRP A 15 -2.02 -2.04 -7.61
C TRP A 15 -2.14 -0.62 -7.05
N ALA A 16 -1.76 -0.41 -5.79
CA ALA A 16 -1.69 0.89 -5.14
C ALA A 16 -0.67 1.81 -5.83
N VAL A 17 0.53 1.31 -6.13
CA VAL A 17 1.57 2.04 -6.89
C VAL A 17 1.04 2.43 -8.28
N ARG A 18 0.39 1.51 -8.99
CA ARG A 18 -0.20 1.80 -10.31
C ARG A 18 -1.28 2.89 -10.22
N SER A 19 -2.15 2.84 -9.22
CA SER A 19 -3.20 3.84 -8.99
C SER A 19 -2.63 5.23 -8.74
N ILE A 20 -1.58 5.33 -7.91
CA ILE A 20 -0.85 6.59 -7.66
C ILE A 20 -0.21 7.09 -8.96
N CYS A 21 0.34 6.18 -9.77
CA CYS A 21 1.01 6.53 -11.01
C CYS A 21 0.08 6.94 -12.15
N ILE A 22 -1.20 6.56 -12.14
CA ILE A 22 -2.16 6.94 -13.19
C ILE A 22 -2.66 8.39 -13.02
N LYS A 23 -2.67 8.93 -11.80
CA LYS A 23 -3.20 10.27 -11.55
C LYS A 23 -2.20 11.40 -11.89
N PRO A 24 -2.70 12.56 -12.35
CA PRO A 24 -1.87 13.75 -12.54
C PRO A 24 -1.42 14.25 -11.17
N MET A 25 -0.22 13.87 -10.77
CA MET A 25 0.49 14.34 -9.59
C MET A 25 1.87 14.83 -10.00
N GLY A 26 2.42 15.82 -9.29
CA GLY A 26 3.80 16.26 -9.49
C GLY A 26 4.77 15.08 -9.33
N GLY A 27 5.68 14.89 -10.30
CA GLY A 27 6.51 13.69 -10.44
C GLY A 27 7.26 13.28 -9.17
N ALA A 28 7.85 14.24 -8.45
CA ALA A 28 8.56 13.98 -7.20
C ALA A 28 7.66 13.39 -6.10
N LYS A 29 6.43 13.90 -5.94
CA LYS A 29 5.48 13.42 -4.92
C LYS A 29 4.96 12.02 -5.26
N LYS A 30 4.79 11.75 -6.55
CA LYS A 30 4.35 10.45 -7.09
C LYS A 30 5.37 9.35 -6.81
N VAL A 31 6.66 9.64 -7.01
CA VAL A 31 7.75 8.70 -6.71
C VAL A 31 7.81 8.39 -5.21
N ILE A 32 7.75 9.42 -4.35
CA ILE A 32 7.82 9.25 -2.89
C ILE A 32 6.63 8.42 -2.37
N LEU A 33 5.40 8.75 -2.78
CA LEU A 33 4.20 8.01 -2.35
C LEU A 33 4.22 6.55 -2.83
N SER A 34 4.67 6.32 -4.07
CA SER A 34 4.83 4.98 -4.65
C SER A 34 5.83 4.13 -3.85
N LEU A 35 7.00 4.69 -3.54
CA LEU A 35 8.03 4.02 -2.76
C LEU A 35 7.55 3.67 -1.36
N VAL A 36 6.91 4.62 -0.68
CA VAL A 36 6.38 4.41 0.68
C VAL A 36 5.27 3.37 0.68
N ALA A 37 4.33 3.41 -0.28
CA ALA A 37 3.27 2.42 -0.40
C ALA A 37 3.84 1.02 -0.70
N GLY A 38 4.75 0.92 -1.66
CA GLY A 38 5.40 -0.34 -2.03
C GLY A 38 6.16 -0.96 -0.86
N LEU A 39 6.98 -0.17 -0.16
CA LEU A 39 7.69 -0.62 1.04
C LEU A 39 6.73 -1.07 2.13
N TYR A 40 5.71 -0.26 2.44
CA TYR A 40 4.76 -0.58 3.52
C TYR A 40 4.01 -1.89 3.27
N PHE A 41 3.46 -2.08 2.06
CA PHE A 41 2.73 -3.29 1.70
C PHE A 41 3.65 -4.51 1.56
N LEU A 42 4.88 -4.34 1.09
CA LEU A 42 5.86 -5.42 1.02
C LEU A 42 6.30 -5.88 2.41
N SER A 43 6.60 -4.95 3.31
CA SER A 43 6.98 -5.26 4.70
C SER A 43 5.84 -5.91 5.47
N ALA A 44 4.63 -5.36 5.38
CA ALA A 44 3.46 -5.95 6.02
C ALA A 44 3.11 -7.32 5.44
N GLY A 45 3.17 -7.49 4.11
CA GLY A 45 2.93 -8.78 3.44
C GLY A 45 3.98 -9.83 3.79
N GLY A 46 5.25 -9.42 3.88
CA GLY A 46 6.35 -10.30 4.29
C GLY A 46 6.19 -10.81 5.73
N ILE A 47 5.86 -9.92 6.66
CA ILE A 47 5.65 -10.28 8.08
C ILE A 47 4.41 -11.18 8.25
N GLY A 48 3.33 -10.92 7.51
CA GLY A 48 2.14 -11.80 7.51
C GLY A 48 2.38 -13.17 6.86
N GLY A 49 3.46 -13.29 6.08
CA GLY A 49 3.90 -14.54 5.48
C GLY A 49 4.69 -15.44 6.42
N THR A 50 5.40 -14.85 7.40
CA THR A 50 6.35 -15.57 8.27
C THR A 50 5.80 -15.89 9.66
N GLU A 51 4.88 -15.08 10.21
CA GLU A 51 4.33 -15.27 11.55
C GLU A 51 2.80 -15.38 11.54
N GLU A 52 2.29 -16.62 11.66
CA GLU A 52 0.86 -16.90 11.58
C GLU A 52 0.06 -16.38 12.79
N ASP A 53 0.68 -16.26 13.97
CA ASP A 53 0.07 -15.67 15.18
C ASP A 53 -0.25 -14.17 15.05
N LYS A 54 0.40 -13.46 14.11
CA LYS A 54 0.25 -12.01 13.92
C LYS A 54 -0.55 -11.65 12.67
N ILE A 55 -1.13 -12.63 11.98
CA ILE A 55 -2.00 -12.43 10.83
C ILE A 55 -3.05 -11.33 11.04
N PRO A 56 -3.85 -11.31 12.15
CA PRO A 56 -4.86 -10.27 12.33
C PRO A 56 -4.24 -8.86 12.46
N TYR A 57 -3.08 -8.74 13.11
CA TYR A 57 -2.34 -7.47 13.18
C TYR A 57 -1.85 -7.01 11.82
N VAL A 58 -1.37 -7.93 10.99
CA VAL A 58 -0.91 -7.63 9.62
C VAL A 58 -2.08 -7.21 8.73
N ILE A 59 -3.24 -7.85 8.86
CA ILE A 59 -4.45 -7.45 8.13
C ILE A 59 -4.87 -6.03 8.52
N VAL A 60 -4.86 -5.70 9.82
CA VAL A 60 -5.17 -4.34 10.29
C VAL A 60 -4.14 -3.32 9.76
N ALA A 61 -2.85 -3.67 9.77
CA ALA A 61 -1.80 -2.83 9.20
C ALA A 61 -2.01 -2.62 7.69
N MET A 62 -2.33 -3.68 6.93
CA MET A 62 -2.64 -3.61 5.50
C MET A 62 -3.82 -2.68 5.21
N VAL A 63 -4.90 -2.78 5.99
CA VAL A 63 -6.08 -1.93 5.84
C VAL A 63 -5.76 -0.47 6.19
N MET A 64 -4.97 -0.22 7.24
CA MET A 64 -4.51 1.14 7.56
C MET A 64 -3.61 1.71 6.45
N GLY A 65 -2.66 0.93 5.94
CA GLY A 65 -1.82 1.31 4.80
C GLY A 65 -2.64 1.63 3.56
N ALA A 66 -3.64 0.81 3.25
CA ALA A 66 -4.56 1.04 2.14
C ALA A 66 -5.36 2.33 2.32
N ALA A 67 -5.86 2.58 3.53
CA ALA A 67 -6.60 3.80 3.85
C ALA A 67 -5.72 5.05 3.75
N VAL A 68 -4.47 5.01 4.22
CA VAL A 68 -3.53 6.13 4.11
C VAL A 68 -3.17 6.41 2.65
N VAL A 69 -2.88 5.36 1.86
CA VAL A 69 -2.61 5.51 0.43
C VAL A 69 -3.83 6.04 -0.32
N TRP A 70 -5.02 5.52 -0.02
CA TRP A 70 -6.26 5.99 -0.63
C TRP A 70 -6.57 7.44 -0.24
N TYR A 71 -6.39 7.80 1.03
CA TYR A 71 -6.59 9.16 1.52
C TYR A 71 -5.59 10.13 0.90
N GLY A 72 -4.31 9.77 0.83
CA GLY A 72 -3.31 10.53 0.09
C GLY A 72 -3.74 10.71 -1.37
N ASN A 73 -4.11 9.61 -2.04
CA ASN A 73 -4.53 9.62 -3.43
C ASN A 73 -5.82 10.42 -3.68
N HIS A 74 -6.73 10.50 -2.70
CA HIS A 74 -7.97 11.28 -2.78
C HIS A 74 -7.72 12.76 -2.48
N ARG A 75 -6.96 13.08 -1.44
CA ARG A 75 -6.65 14.46 -1.04
C ARG A 75 -5.72 15.16 -2.03
N TYR A 76 -4.82 14.44 -2.67
CA TYR A 76 -3.98 14.99 -3.75
C TYR A 76 -4.76 15.18 -5.05
N ALA A 77 -5.78 14.35 -5.34
CA ALA A 77 -6.69 14.59 -6.45
C ALA A 77 -7.57 15.84 -6.21
N ALA A 78 -7.99 16.07 -4.96
CA ALA A 78 -8.81 17.23 -4.57
C ALA A 78 -8.05 18.57 -4.50
N ARG A 79 -6.71 18.57 -4.52
CA ARG A 79 -5.88 19.80 -4.50
C ARG A 79 -5.44 20.30 -5.89
N GLN A 80 -5.88 19.64 -6.97
CA GLN A 80 -5.60 20.08 -8.35
C GLN A 80 -6.83 20.65 -9.09
N GLN A 81 -7.98 20.78 -8.41
CA GLN A 81 -9.04 21.69 -8.84
C GLN A 81 -8.84 23.05 -8.16
#